data_AF-A0A0R2MJK6-F1
#
_entry.id   AF-A0A0R2MJK6-F1
#
_cell.length_a   1.000
_cell.length_b   1.000
_cell.length_c   1.000
_cell.angle_alpha   90.00
_cell.angle_beta   90.00
_cell.angle_gamma   90.00
#
_symmetry.space_group_name_H-M   'P 1'
#
loop_
_entity.id
_entity.type
_entity.pdbx_description
1 polymer ?
#
loop_
_entity_poly.entity_id
_entity_poly.type
_entity_poly.pdbx_seq_one_letter_code
_entity_poly.pdbx_strand_id
1 'polypeptide(L)'
;MGGITMDDEKLNAFISQLSKLYEDADVKKNPALHRVLLDTASRLNRDEEFGKVVSDLSHAISQRYVAHHDVPVVLIKFYNQIQKDVQAGKYDDTNIRNYFIGTGLISLSISFGGFSL
;
A
#
# COMPACT_ATOMS: atom_id res chain seq x y z
N MET A 1 -6.74 4.81 -30.75
CA MET A 1 -5.71 5.32 -29.81
C MET A 1 -6.14 4.92 -28.42
N GLY A 2 -5.65 3.79 -27.91
CA GLY A 2 -5.90 3.38 -26.52
C GLY A 2 -4.70 3.83 -25.69
N GLY A 3 -4.85 4.92 -24.94
CA GLY A 3 -3.81 5.36 -24.02
C GLY A 3 -3.65 4.31 -22.93
N ILE A 4 -2.44 3.78 -22.76
CA ILE A 4 -2.11 2.89 -21.65
C ILE A 4 -2.16 3.76 -20.40
N THR A 5 -3.22 3.59 -19.64
CA THR A 5 -3.42 4.10 -18.29
C THR A 5 -2.55 3.27 -17.35
N MET A 6 -1.59 3.89 -16.65
CA MET A 6 -0.68 3.28 -15.68
C MET A 6 -0.21 1.86 -16.06
N ASP A 7 0.85 1.75 -16.88
CA ASP A 7 1.43 0.51 -17.43
C ASP A 7 0.98 -0.76 -16.68
N ASP A 8 0.17 -1.60 -17.32
CA ASP A 8 -0.36 -2.86 -16.75
C ASP A 8 0.73 -3.69 -16.03
N GLU A 9 1.98 -3.56 -16.47
CA GLU A 9 3.17 -4.11 -15.81
C GLU A 9 3.33 -3.67 -14.34
N LYS A 10 3.17 -2.39 -14.03
CA LYS A 10 3.27 -1.84 -12.68
C LYS A 10 2.12 -2.32 -11.79
N LEU A 11 0.89 -2.34 -12.34
CA LEU A 11 -0.28 -2.87 -11.64
C LEU A 11 -0.09 -4.37 -11.32
N ASN A 12 0.31 -5.16 -12.31
CA ASN A 12 0.58 -6.59 -12.15
C ASN A 12 1.72 -6.84 -11.16
N ALA A 13 2.79 -6.04 -11.20
CA ALA A 13 3.87 -6.13 -10.23
C ALA A 13 3.40 -5.82 -8.80
N PHE A 14 2.54 -4.81 -8.63
CA PHE A 14 1.95 -4.48 -7.34
C PHE A 14 1.05 -5.59 -6.81
N ILE A 15 0.15 -6.12 -7.65
CA ILE A 15 -0.72 -7.26 -7.30
C ILE A 15 0.13 -8.49 -6.93
N SER A 16 1.21 -8.77 -7.66
CA SER A 16 2.14 -9.86 -7.33
C SER A 16 2.80 -9.66 -5.96
N GLN A 17 3.18 -8.42 -5.61
CA GLN A 17 3.70 -8.10 -4.28
C GLN A 17 2.64 -8.31 -3.18
N LEU A 18 1.39 -7.88 -3.42
CA LEU A 18 0.28 -8.14 -2.49
C LEU A 18 0.08 -9.64 -2.25
N SER A 19 0.12 -10.46 -3.31
CA SER A 19 0.01 -11.92 -3.18
C SER A 19 1.11 -12.52 -2.31
N LYS A 20 2.36 -12.06 -2.47
CA LYS A 20 3.49 -12.52 -1.63
C LYS A 20 3.30 -12.12 -0.16
N LEU A 21 2.83 -10.91 0.10
CA LEU A 21 2.55 -10.43 1.46
C LEU A 21 1.38 -11.18 2.10
N TYR A 22 0.35 -11.51 1.31
CA TYR A 22 -0.79 -12.30 1.75
C TYR A 22 -0.37 -13.72 2.17
N GLU A 23 0.62 -14.29 1.50
CA GLU A 23 1.14 -15.62 1.83
C GLU A 23 2.08 -15.64 3.04
N ASP A 24 2.56 -14.48 3.50
CA ASP A 24 3.50 -14.36 4.62
C ASP A 24 2.91 -14.90 5.93
N ALA A 25 3.74 -15.64 6.67
CA ALA A 25 3.30 -16.34 7.88
C ALA A 25 2.87 -15.39 9.00
N ASP A 26 3.48 -14.22 9.13
CA ASP A 26 3.14 -13.25 10.17
C ASP A 26 1.94 -12.40 9.77
N VAL A 27 1.74 -12.17 8.47
CA VAL A 27 0.51 -11.56 7.95
C VAL A 27 -0.69 -12.49 8.13
N LYS A 28 -0.54 -13.80 7.87
CA LYS A 28 -1.60 -14.81 8.09
C LYS A 28 -2.06 -14.90 9.54
N LYS A 29 -1.16 -14.63 10.50
CA LYS A 29 -1.50 -14.58 11.94
C LYS A 29 -2.33 -13.36 12.31
N ASN A 30 -2.45 -12.35 11.43
CA ASN A 30 -3.24 -11.15 11.63
C ASN A 30 -4.42 -11.08 10.63
N PRO A 31 -5.61 -11.60 11.01
CA PRO A 31 -6.77 -11.65 10.12
C PRO A 31 -7.21 -10.28 9.57
N ALA A 32 -6.99 -9.20 10.34
CA ALA A 32 -7.34 -7.85 9.92
C ALA A 32 -6.45 -7.41 8.75
N LEU A 33 -5.13 -7.56 8.89
CA LEU A 33 -4.18 -7.21 7.83
C LEU A 33 -4.34 -8.11 6.60
N HIS A 34 -4.57 -9.40 6.81
CA HIS A 34 -4.83 -10.35 5.74
C HIS A 34 -6.08 -9.97 4.92
N ARG A 35 -7.15 -9.51 5.59
CA ARG A 35 -8.36 -9.02 4.93
C ARG A 35 -8.11 -7.72 4.16
N VAL A 36 -7.32 -6.81 4.71
CA VAL A 36 -6.94 -5.55 4.03
C VAL A 36 -6.20 -5.81 2.72
N LEU A 37 -5.27 -6.77 2.69
CA LEU A 37 -4.55 -7.12 1.46
C LEU A 37 -5.46 -7.75 0.41
N LEU A 38 -6.35 -8.65 0.82
CA LEU A 38 -7.32 -9.29 -0.07
C LEU A 38 -8.29 -8.28 -0.68
N ASP A 39 -8.82 -7.37 0.14
CA ASP A 39 -9.74 -6.33 -0.31
C ASP A 39 -9.04 -5.39 -1.32
N THR A 40 -7.82 -4.95 -1.00
CA THR A 40 -6.98 -4.16 -1.90
C THR A 40 -6.81 -4.85 -3.26
N ALA A 41 -6.37 -6.11 -3.28
CA ALA A 41 -6.19 -6.85 -4.53
C ALA A 41 -7.50 -6.99 -5.31
N SER A 42 -8.62 -7.22 -4.61
CA SER A 42 -9.94 -7.34 -5.24
C SER A 42 -10.46 -6.01 -5.80
N ARG A 43 -10.12 -4.89 -5.17
CA ARG A 43 -10.46 -3.54 -5.65
C ARG A 43 -9.65 -3.18 -6.90
N LEU A 44 -8.35 -3.47 -6.89
CA LEU A 44 -7.48 -3.29 -8.07
C LEU A 44 -7.92 -4.15 -9.26
N ASN A 45 -8.32 -5.41 -9.02
CA ASN A 45 -8.86 -6.29 -10.08
C ASN A 45 -10.22 -5.83 -10.65
N ARG A 46 -10.90 -4.88 -10.00
CA ARG A 46 -12.17 -4.29 -10.47
C ARG A 46 -11.94 -2.94 -11.15
N ASP A 47 -10.70 -2.66 -11.56
CA ASP A 47 -10.29 -1.39 -12.19
C ASP A 47 -10.61 -0.15 -11.33
N GLU A 48 -10.66 -0.31 -10.01
CA GLU A 48 -10.74 0.85 -9.13
C GLU A 48 -9.42 1.63 -9.19
N GLU A 49 -9.53 2.96 -9.16
CA GLU A 49 -8.39 3.87 -9.32
C GLU A 49 -7.25 3.52 -8.36
N PHE A 50 -6.08 3.23 -8.94
CA PHE A 50 -4.92 2.71 -8.23
C PHE A 50 -4.51 3.63 -7.07
N GLY A 51 -4.43 4.94 -7.32
CA GLY A 51 -4.03 5.91 -6.32
C GLY A 51 -4.91 5.90 -5.07
N LYS A 52 -6.23 5.76 -5.26
CA LYS A 52 -7.19 5.65 -4.16
C LYS A 52 -7.00 4.36 -3.38
N VAL A 53 -6.95 3.22 -4.07
CA VAL A 53 -6.84 1.90 -3.42
C VAL A 53 -5.52 1.77 -2.64
N VAL A 54 -4.41 2.24 -3.22
CA VAL A 54 -3.10 2.23 -2.54
C VAL A 54 -3.07 3.19 -1.37
N SER A 55 -3.71 4.36 -1.46
CA SER A 55 -3.82 5.28 -0.33
C SER A 55 -4.61 4.67 0.82
N ASP A 56 -5.74 4.03 0.55
CA ASP A 56 -6.54 3.34 1.56
C ASP A 56 -5.77 2.20 2.23
N LEU A 57 -5.02 1.41 1.45
CA LEU A 57 -4.15 0.35 1.97
C LEU A 57 -3.08 0.92 2.91
N SER A 58 -2.35 1.94 2.46
CA SER A 58 -1.31 2.59 3.27
C SER A 58 -1.91 3.17 4.55
N HIS A 59 -3.10 3.74 4.48
CA HIS A 59 -3.82 4.28 5.64
C HIS A 59 -4.27 3.19 6.61
N ALA A 60 -4.75 2.05 6.12
CA ALA A 60 -5.13 0.92 6.96
C ALA A 60 -3.91 0.32 7.71
N ILE A 61 -2.76 0.19 7.03
CA ILE A 61 -1.51 -0.29 7.65
C ILE A 61 -1.04 0.69 8.74
N SER A 62 -1.05 1.99 8.44
CA SER A 62 -0.61 3.01 9.39
C SER A 62 -1.50 3.08 10.63
N GLN A 63 -2.82 3.09 10.45
CA GLN A 63 -3.78 3.05 11.56
C GLN A 63 -3.59 1.82 12.43
N ARG A 64 -3.40 0.64 11.82
CA ARG A 64 -3.18 -0.60 12.56
C ARG A 64 -1.93 -0.52 13.43
N TYR A 65 -0.83 -0.01 12.86
CA TYR A 65 0.41 0.16 13.59
C TYR A 65 0.26 1.12 14.78
N VAL A 66 -0.42 2.25 14.60
CA VAL A 66 -0.66 3.22 15.68
C VAL A 66 -1.56 2.65 16.78
N ALA A 67 -2.58 1.86 16.42
CA ALA A 67 -3.55 1.35 17.38
C ALA A 67 -3.06 0.10 18.15
N HIS A 68 -2.29 -0.78 17.50
CA HIS A 68 -1.99 -2.11 18.04
C HIS A 68 -0.50 -2.48 18.01
N HIS A 69 0.34 -1.74 17.28
CA HIS A 69 1.77 -2.06 17.08
C HIS A 69 2.05 -3.50 16.60
N ASP A 70 1.05 -4.16 16.00
CA ASP A 70 1.08 -5.59 15.62
C ASP A 70 1.27 -5.80 14.11
N VAL A 71 1.79 -4.79 13.41
CA VAL A 71 2.06 -4.85 11.98
C VAL A 71 3.38 -5.58 11.73
N PRO A 72 3.38 -6.70 10.98
CA PRO A 72 4.59 -7.41 10.62
C PRO A 72 5.60 -6.54 9.86
N VAL A 73 6.89 -6.81 10.09
CA VAL A 73 8.00 -6.08 9.46
C VAL A 73 7.90 -6.06 7.94
N VAL A 74 7.40 -7.13 7.32
CA VAL A 74 7.20 -7.21 5.86
C VAL A 74 6.21 -6.17 5.35
N LEU A 75 5.14 -5.87 6.10
CA LEU A 75 4.16 -4.85 5.76
C LEU A 75 4.67 -3.44 6.04
N ILE A 76 5.50 -3.26 7.07
CA ILE A 76 6.20 -2.00 7.33
C ILE A 76 7.13 -1.65 6.17
N LYS A 77 7.93 -2.62 5.71
CA LYS A 77 8.82 -2.43 4.55
C LYS A 77 8.04 -2.09 3.28
N PHE A 78 6.94 -2.78 3.05
CA PHE A 78 6.06 -2.52 1.91
C PHE A 78 5.42 -1.12 1.98
N TYR A 79 4.90 -0.71 3.13
CA TYR A 79 4.38 0.64 3.36
C TYR A 79 5.44 1.71 3.05
N ASN A 80 6.66 1.54 3.56
CA ASN A 80 7.77 2.46 3.31
C ASN A 80 8.17 2.50 1.83
N GLN A 81 8.13 1.36 1.14
CA GLN A 81 8.38 1.29 -0.29
C GLN A 81 7.33 2.09 -1.07
N ILE A 82 6.04 1.91 -0.76
CA ILE A 82 4.96 2.69 -1.39
C ILE A 82 5.18 4.19 -1.19
N GLN A 83 5.47 4.63 0.04
CA GLN A 83 5.71 6.05 0.31
C GLN A 83 6.87 6.60 -0.52
N LYS A 84 7.98 5.85 -0.62
CA LYS A 84 9.12 6.23 -1.47
C LYS A 84 8.77 6.29 -2.95
N ASP A 85 8.01 5.31 -3.44
CA ASP A 85 7.61 5.23 -4.84
C ASP A 85 6.64 6.36 -5.21
N VAL A 86 5.75 6.77 -4.29
CA VAL A 86 4.90 7.97 -4.44
C VAL A 86 5.75 9.25 -4.46
N GLN A 87 6.69 9.41 -3.51
CA GLN A 87 7.55 10.59 -3.45
C GLN A 87 8.46 10.73 -4.68
N ALA A 88 8.93 9.60 -5.21
CA ALA A 88 9.74 9.54 -6.42
C ALA A 88 8.90 9.69 -7.70
N GLY A 89 7.57 9.78 -7.61
CA GLY A 89 6.67 9.89 -8.76
C GLY A 89 6.66 8.66 -9.66
N LYS A 90 6.95 7.46 -9.11
CA LYS A 90 7.03 6.22 -9.92
C LYS A 90 5.66 5.72 -10.37
N TYR A 91 4.62 6.05 -9.63
CA TYR A 91 3.24 5.75 -9.99
C TYR A 91 2.75 6.82 -10.96
N ASP A 92 2.31 6.39 -12.15
CA ASP A 92 1.78 7.26 -13.21
C ASP A 92 0.30 7.59 -12.96
N ASP A 93 -0.04 7.82 -11.70
CA ASP A 93 -1.36 8.23 -11.27
C ASP A 93 -1.21 9.64 -10.71
N THR A 94 -1.64 10.62 -11.51
CA THR A 94 -1.53 12.05 -11.18
C THR A 94 -2.22 12.37 -9.85
N ASN A 95 -3.14 11.52 -9.38
CA ASN A 95 -3.91 11.74 -8.17
C ASN A 95 -3.42 10.96 -6.95
N ILE A 96 -2.51 9.97 -7.07
CA ILE A 96 -2.05 9.21 -5.89
C ILE A 96 -1.46 10.12 -4.81
N ARG A 97 -0.72 11.14 -5.21
CA ARG A 97 -0.17 12.13 -4.27
C ARG A 97 -1.29 12.93 -3.58
N ASN A 98 -2.34 13.29 -4.30
CA ASN A 98 -3.50 14.00 -3.74
C ASN A 98 -4.26 13.12 -2.74
N TYR A 99 -4.40 11.83 -3.02
CA TYR A 99 -4.98 10.88 -2.04
C TYR A 99 -4.13 10.75 -0.79
N PHE A 100 -2.80 10.65 -0.93
CA PHE A 100 -1.89 10.59 0.22
C PHE A 100 -1.92 11.88 1.05
N ILE A 101 -2.12 13.04 0.42
CA ILE A 101 -2.36 14.30 1.14
C ILE A 101 -3.71 14.24 1.87
N GLY A 102 -4.79 13.83 1.19
CA GLY A 102 -6.14 13.78 1.76
C GLY A 102 -6.28 12.80 2.92
N THR A 103 -5.51 11.71 2.92
CA THR A 103 -5.46 10.71 4.01
C THR A 103 -4.46 11.05 5.11
N GLY A 104 -3.69 12.13 4.97
CA GLY A 104 -2.65 12.55 5.92
C GLY A 104 -1.35 11.71 5.85
N LEU A 105 -1.23 10.79 4.89
CA LEU A 105 -0.06 9.90 4.77
C LEU A 105 1.25 10.62 4.43
N ILE A 106 1.19 11.83 3.87
CA ILE A 106 2.38 12.67 3.62
C ILE A 106 2.91 13.33 4.90
N SER A 107 2.04 13.65 5.86
CA SER A 107 2.42 14.31 7.13
C SER A 107 2.73 13.33 8.25
N LEU A 108 2.35 12.06 8.11
CA LEU A 108 2.62 11.00 9.06
C LEU A 108 4.08 10.51 8.94
N SER A 109 4.99 11.15 9.66
CA SER A 109 6.34 10.63 9.95
C SER A 109 6.26 9.48 10.95
N ILE A 110 5.70 8.33 10.53
CA ILE A 110 5.58 7.16 11.40
C ILE A 110 6.97 6.55 11.56
N SER A 111 7.61 6.84 12.70
CA SER A 111 8.77 6.10 13.16
C SER A 111 8.32 4.71 13.62
N PHE A 112 8.35 3.75 12.70
CA PHE A 112 8.21 2.33 13.04
C PHE A 112 9.43 1.94 13.89
N GLY A 113 9.21 1.65 15.18
CA GLY A 113 10.25 1.58 16.20
C GLY A 113 11.48 0.79 15.75
N GLY A 114 12.59 1.49 15.51
CA GLY A 114 13.91 0.91 15.25
C GLY A 114 14.23 0.49 13.82
N PHE A 115 13.31 0.56 12.86
CA PHE A 115 13.65 0.37 11.44
C PHE A 115 14.03 1.71 10.80
N SER A 116 15.17 2.25 11.21
CA SER A 116 15.87 3.24 10.38
C SER A 116 16.33 2.54 9.11
N LEU A 117 16.01 3.15 7.98
CA LEU A 117 16.66 2.88 6.69
C LEU A 117 18.17 3.02 6.77
#